data_AF-A0A527G2Y4-F1
#
_entry.id   AF-A0A527G2Y4-F1
#
_cell.length_a   1.000
_cell.length_b   1.000
_cell.length_c   1.000
_cell.angle_alpha   90.00
_cell.angle_beta   90.00
_cell.angle_gamma   90.00
#
_symmetry.space_group_name_H-M   'P 1'
#
loop_
_entity.id
_entity.type
_entity.pdbx_description
1 polymer ?
#
loop_
_entity_poly.entity_id
_entity_poly.type
_entity_poly.pdbx_seq_one_letter_code
_entity_poly.pdbx_strand_id
1 'polypeptide(L)'
;VRSIAAGSFEAITRRLGMLHALSRLSVPVWNSAQAIERCVDKSMTTFLLKNAGLPTPRTFAVEGLAVAEEIAAQELPRGPLVLKPLFGAQGRGIKLIRTLSDLPAAEEVNSV
;
A
#
# COMPACT_ATOMS: atom_id res chain seq x y z
N VAL A 1 -2.46 4.62 -17.06
CA VAL A 1 -2.93 5.06 -15.72
C VAL A 1 -1.73 5.01 -14.79
N ARG A 2 -1.23 6.16 -14.30
CA ARG A 2 0.04 6.24 -13.54
C ARG A 2 -0.17 6.34 -12.01
N SER A 3 -1.38 6.67 -11.58
CA SER A 3 -1.75 6.78 -10.16
C SER A 3 -3.22 6.38 -10.02
N ILE A 4 -3.48 5.31 -9.29
CA ILE A 4 -4.82 5.04 -8.76
C ILE A 4 -5.08 5.95 -7.55
N ALA A 5 -4.06 6.25 -6.75
CA ALA A 5 -4.18 7.05 -5.53
C ALA A 5 -4.55 8.54 -5.74
N ALA A 6 -4.76 9.01 -6.98
CA ALA A 6 -5.19 10.38 -7.29
C ALA A 6 -6.59 10.40 -7.93
N GLY A 7 -7.61 10.40 -7.08
CA GLY A 7 -9.01 10.51 -7.48
C GLY A 7 -9.97 10.01 -6.41
N SER A 8 -11.27 10.31 -6.57
CA SER A 8 -12.29 9.72 -5.72
C SER A 8 -12.36 8.20 -5.92
N PHE A 9 -12.94 7.50 -4.94
CA PHE A 9 -13.17 6.06 -5.03
C PHE A 9 -13.93 5.66 -6.32
N GLU A 10 -14.94 6.44 -6.71
CA GLU A 10 -15.70 6.23 -7.95
C GLU A 10 -14.85 6.44 -9.19
N ALA A 11 -14.01 7.48 -9.21
CA ALA A 11 -13.11 7.75 -10.32
C ALA A 11 -12.10 6.61 -10.51
N ILE A 12 -11.57 6.08 -9.40
CA ILE A 12 -10.68 4.92 -9.36
C ILE A 12 -11.39 3.69 -9.91
N THR A 13 -12.56 3.36 -9.34
CA THR A 13 -13.34 2.18 -9.70
C THR A 13 -13.72 2.21 -11.19
N ARG A 14 -14.14 3.37 -11.70
CA ARG A 14 -14.44 3.56 -13.13
C ARG A 14 -13.22 3.31 -14.01
N ARG A 15 -12.05 3.85 -13.65
CA ARG A 15 -10.81 3.69 -14.44
C ARG A 15 -10.35 2.23 -14.48
N LEU A 16 -10.40 1.53 -13.34
CA LEU A 16 -10.13 0.10 -13.27
C LEU A 16 -11.13 -0.69 -14.12
N GLY A 17 -12.42 -0.39 -14.00
CA GLY A 17 -13.49 -1.00 -14.79
C GLY A 17 -13.27 -0.85 -16.30
N MET A 18 -12.85 0.34 -16.76
CA MET A 18 -12.47 0.57 -18.17
C MET A 18 -11.31 -0.32 -18.60
N LEU A 19 -10.26 -0.46 -17.79
CA LEU A 19 -9.11 -1.31 -18.12
C LEU A 19 -9.49 -2.80 -18.16
N HIS A 20 -10.35 -3.26 -17.23
CA HIS A 20 -10.90 -4.61 -17.25
C HIS A 20 -11.74 -4.85 -18.53
N ALA A 21 -12.59 -3.89 -18.91
CA ALA A 21 -13.41 -3.98 -20.11
C ALA A 21 -12.56 -4.01 -21.40
N LEU A 22 -11.59 -3.11 -21.53
CA LEU A 22 -10.68 -3.07 -22.69
C LEU A 22 -9.94 -4.40 -22.85
N SER A 23 -9.42 -4.97 -21.75
CA SER A 23 -8.75 -6.27 -21.77
C SER A 23 -9.70 -7.40 -22.21
N ARG A 24 -10.96 -7.39 -21.78
CA ARG A 24 -11.97 -8.38 -22.21
C ARG A 24 -12.39 -8.24 -23.67
N LEU A 25 -12.29 -7.04 -24.22
CA LEU A 25 -12.54 -6.76 -25.65
C LEU A 25 -11.30 -6.99 -26.52
N SER A 26 -10.27 -7.66 -25.99
CA SER A 26 -9.01 -7.94 -26.70
C SER A 26 -8.27 -6.68 -27.20
N VAL A 27 -8.57 -5.52 -26.61
CA VAL A 27 -7.77 -4.31 -26.84
C VAL A 27 -6.45 -4.47 -26.08
N PRO A 28 -5.28 -4.25 -26.71
CA PRO A 28 -4.00 -4.32 -26.02
C PRO A 28 -3.92 -3.33 -24.85
N VAL A 29 -3.68 -3.86 -23.64
CA VAL A 29 -3.46 -3.07 -22.42
C VAL A 29 -2.10 -3.44 -21.83
N TRP A 30 -1.15 -2.50 -21.86
CA TRP A 30 0.21 -2.75 -21.37
C TRP A 30 0.29 -3.04 -19.87
N ASN A 31 -0.43 -2.27 -19.05
CA ASN A 31 -0.54 -2.50 -17.61
C ASN A 31 -2.00 -2.87 -17.32
N SER A 32 -2.25 -4.17 -17.16
CA SER A 32 -3.59 -4.67 -16.85
C SER A 32 -4.09 -4.08 -15.53
N ALA A 33 -5.41 -4.00 -15.37
CA ALA A 33 -6.02 -3.56 -14.12
C ALA A 33 -5.48 -4.36 -12.92
N GLN A 34 -5.35 -5.69 -13.08
CA GLN A 34 -4.76 -6.57 -12.06
C GLN A 34 -3.31 -6.18 -11.71
N ALA A 35 -2.47 -5.84 -12.69
CA ALA A 35 -1.11 -5.41 -12.42
C ALA A 35 -1.11 -4.11 -11.60
N ILE A 36 -2.00 -3.17 -11.91
CA ILE A 36 -2.08 -1.91 -11.18
C ILE A 36 -2.63 -2.13 -9.77
N GLU A 37 -3.74 -2.87 -9.60
CA GLU A 37 -4.33 -3.23 -8.31
C GLU A 37 -3.28 -3.83 -7.36
N ARG A 38 -2.49 -4.79 -7.87
CA ARG A 38 -1.43 -5.44 -7.09
C ARG A 38 -0.32 -4.48 -6.67
N CYS A 39 0.10 -3.57 -7.54
CA CYS A 39 1.22 -2.66 -7.29
C CYS A 39 0.87 -1.44 -6.45
N VAL A 40 -0.39 -0.99 -6.44
CA VAL A 40 -0.81 0.18 -5.64
C VAL A 40 -1.14 -0.19 -4.20
N ASP A 41 -1.58 -1.43 -3.97
CA ASP A 41 -1.81 -2.01 -2.66
C ASP A 41 -0.50 -2.63 -2.13
N LYS A 42 0.08 -2.00 -1.11
CA LYS A 42 1.32 -2.48 -0.49
C LYS A 42 1.14 -3.79 0.27
N SER A 43 -0.06 -4.08 0.79
CA SER A 43 -0.38 -5.37 1.42
C SER A 43 -0.33 -6.48 0.36
N MET A 44 -1.05 -6.29 -0.75
CA MET A 44 -1.07 -7.26 -1.85
C MET A 44 0.31 -7.44 -2.49
N THR A 45 1.05 -6.34 -2.74
CA THR A 45 2.43 -6.41 -3.22
C THR A 45 3.30 -7.25 -2.28
N THR A 46 3.26 -6.96 -0.98
CA THR A 46 4.06 -7.68 0.04
C THR A 46 3.73 -9.18 0.03
N PHE A 47 2.45 -9.53 0.01
CA PHE A 47 2.00 -10.91 -0.04
C PHE A 47 2.55 -11.64 -1.28
N LEU A 48 2.42 -11.04 -2.46
CA LEU A 48 2.88 -11.66 -3.71
C LEU A 48 4.40 -11.81 -3.76
N LEU A 49 5.16 -10.80 -3.31
CA LEU A 49 6.62 -10.89 -3.25
C LEU A 49 7.07 -12.01 -2.32
N LYS A 50 6.44 -12.11 -1.14
CA LYS A 50 6.72 -13.19 -0.18
C LYS A 50 6.38 -14.56 -0.73
N ASN A 51 5.21 -14.71 -1.37
CA ASN A 51 4.77 -15.97 -1.97
C ASN A 51 5.65 -16.41 -3.14
N ALA A 52 6.26 -15.46 -3.85
CA ALA A 52 7.24 -15.72 -4.91
C ALA A 52 8.66 -16.04 -4.37
N GLY A 53 8.86 -16.06 -3.05
CA GLY A 53 10.16 -16.33 -2.43
C GLY A 53 11.18 -15.19 -2.58
N LEU A 54 10.74 -13.98 -2.93
CA LEU A 54 11.63 -12.84 -3.09
C LEU A 54 12.04 -12.27 -1.71
N PRO A 55 13.30 -11.85 -1.55
CA PRO A 55 13.76 -11.27 -0.30
C PRO A 55 13.12 -9.89 -0.11
N THR A 56 12.25 -9.77 0.89
CA THR A 56 11.65 -8.51 1.32
C THR A 56 11.83 -8.33 2.83
N PRO A 57 11.93 -7.08 3.33
CA PRO A 57 11.86 -6.83 4.76
C PRO A 57 10.59 -7.43 5.38
N ARG A 58 10.67 -7.90 6.63
CA ARG A 58 9.48 -8.31 7.37
C ARG A 58 8.53 -7.12 7.47
N THR A 59 7.31 -7.31 7.00
CA THR A 59 6.32 -6.25 6.79
C THR A 59 4.99 -6.69 7.35
N PHE A 60 4.24 -5.74 7.90
CA PHE A 60 2.92 -5.94 8.48
C PHE A 60 1.95 -4.96 7.81
N ALA A 61 0.77 -5.44 7.43
CA ALA A 61 -0.35 -4.59 7.06
C ALA A 61 -1.29 -4.54 8.26
N VAL A 62 -1.58 -3.34 8.75
CA VAL A 62 -2.35 -3.11 9.97
C VAL A 62 -3.48 -2.15 9.69
N GLU A 63 -4.57 -2.30 10.44
CA GLU A 63 -5.70 -1.39 10.42
C GLU A 63 -5.94 -0.88 11.85
N GLY A 64 -5.97 0.44 12.00
CA GLY A 64 -6.14 1.10 13.31
C GLY A 64 -4.85 1.28 14.11
N LEU A 65 -4.86 2.32 14.95
CA LEU A 65 -3.71 2.72 15.77
C LEU A 65 -3.33 1.69 16.83
N ALA A 66 -4.33 1.09 17.52
CA ALA A 66 -4.06 0.13 18.59
C ALA A 66 -3.26 -1.10 18.12
N VAL A 67 -3.62 -1.66 16.95
CA VAL A 67 -2.89 -2.79 16.35
C VAL A 67 -1.50 -2.36 15.88
N ALA A 68 -1.37 -1.14 15.36
CA ALA A 68 -0.08 -0.59 14.95
C ALA A 68 0.86 -0.41 16.14
N GLU A 69 0.36 0.07 17.29
CA GLU A 69 1.11 0.21 18.54
C GLU A 69 1.57 -1.14 19.09
N GLU A 70 0.69 -2.14 19.09
CA GLU A 70 1.02 -3.50 19.55
C GLU A 70 2.18 -4.09 18.73
N ILE A 71 2.07 -4.04 17.39
CA ILE A 71 3.11 -4.54 16.50
C ILE A 71 4.39 -3.72 16.64
N ALA A 72 4.30 -2.39 16.73
CA ALA A 72 5.47 -1.54 16.90
C ALA A 72 6.21 -1.85 18.22
N ALA A 73 5.48 -2.05 19.31
CA ALA A 73 6.07 -2.41 20.61
C ALA A 73 6.84 -3.74 20.55
N GLN A 74 6.33 -4.71 19.78
CA GLN A 74 6.98 -6.01 19.60
C GLN A 74 8.20 -5.96 18.67
N GLU A 75 8.19 -5.10 17.66
CA GLU A 75 9.20 -5.10 16.59
C GLU A 75 10.30 -4.07 16.76
N LEU A 76 10.05 -2.93 17.42
CA LEU A 76 11.06 -1.88 17.67
C LEU A 76 12.33 -2.37 18.40
N PRO A 77 12.28 -3.34 19.33
CA PRO A 77 13.50 -3.92 19.91
C PRO A 77 14.42 -4.59 18.89
N ARG A 78 13.91 -4.96 17.71
CA ARG A 78 14.68 -5.58 16.61
C ARG A 78 15.24 -4.55 15.62
N GLY A 79 14.87 -3.28 15.76
CA GLY A 79 15.32 -2.19 14.90
C GLY A 79 14.21 -1.20 14.55
N PRO A 80 14.55 -0.07 13.91
CA PRO A 80 13.57 0.92 13.52
C PRO A 80 12.62 0.38 12.44
N LEU A 81 11.38 0.87 12.46
CA LEU A 81 10.33 0.48 11.51
C LEU A 81 10.11 1.59 10.48
N VAL A 82 9.65 1.21 9.29
CA VAL A 82 9.26 2.17 8.25
C VAL A 82 7.74 2.08 8.06
N LEU A 83 7.03 3.12 8.47
CA LEU A 83 5.61 3.27 8.19
C LEU A 83 5.43 3.77 6.76
N LYS A 84 4.51 3.15 6.03
CA LYS A 84 4.08 3.60 4.70
C LYS A 84 2.54 3.54 4.63
N PRO A 85 1.86 4.58 4.12
CA PRO A 85 0.43 4.50 3.85
C PRO A 85 0.14 3.37 2.87
N LEU A 86 -0.99 2.66 3.05
CA LEU A 86 -1.34 1.49 2.24
C LEU A 86 -1.36 1.85 0.74
N PHE A 87 -2.09 2.91 0.42
CA PHE A 87 -2.11 3.54 -0.90
C PHE A 87 -1.24 4.80 -0.90
N GLY A 88 -0.57 5.10 -2.00
CA GLY A 88 0.25 6.30 -2.13
C GLY A 88 1.49 6.08 -2.98
N ALA A 89 2.14 7.18 -3.36
CA ALA A 89 3.30 7.20 -4.26
C ALA A 89 4.32 8.27 -3.84
N GLN A 90 5.52 8.22 -4.45
CA GLN A 90 6.57 9.26 -4.31
C GLN A 90 7.08 9.46 -2.88
N GLY A 91 6.93 8.47 -2.01
CA GLY A 91 7.37 8.56 -0.62
C GLY A 91 6.51 9.45 0.28
N ARG A 92 5.37 9.96 -0.19
CA ARG A 92 4.46 10.75 0.65
C ARG A 92 3.90 9.91 1.80
N GLY A 93 3.91 10.49 2.99
CA GLY A 93 3.46 9.83 4.23
C GLY A 93 4.40 8.76 4.77
N ILE A 94 5.58 8.53 4.17
CA ILE A 94 6.56 7.61 4.74
C ILE A 94 7.17 8.23 6.01
N LYS A 95 7.15 7.48 7.11
CA LYS A 95 7.78 7.87 8.38
C LYS A 95 8.74 6.78 8.85
N LEU A 96 9.85 7.19 9.46
CA LEU A 96 10.74 6.29 10.19
C LEU A 96 10.31 6.31 11.66
N ILE A 97 10.04 5.13 12.21
CA ILE A 97 9.57 4.93 13.59
C ILE A 97 10.74 4.35 14.39
N ARG A 98 11.26 5.11 15.35
CA ARG A 98 12.32 4.70 16.28
C ARG A 98 11.76 4.44 17.69
N THR A 99 10.65 5.10 18.04
CA THR A 99 9.93 4.89 19.29
C THR A 99 8.42 4.84 19.02
N LEU A 100 7.64 4.39 20.01
CA LEU A 100 6.17 4.38 19.89
C LEU A 100 5.58 5.78 19.68
N SER A 101 6.21 6.82 20.24
CA SER A 101 5.77 8.21 20.06
C SER A 101 5.95 8.74 18.64
N ASP A 102 6.72 8.06 17.79
CA ASP A 102 6.87 8.44 16.38
C ASP A 102 5.66 7.99 15.54
N LEU A 103 4.78 7.13 16.09
CA LEU A 103 3.57 6.70 15.39
C LEU A 103 2.64 7.90 15.17
N PRO A 104 2.21 8.15 13.93
CA PRO A 104 1.26 9.21 13.62
C PRO A 104 -0.13 8.92 14.21
N ALA A 105 -0.89 9.98 14.48
CA ALA A 105 -2.34 9.89 14.63
C ALA A 105 -2.97 9.29 13.34
N ALA A 106 -4.11 8.61 13.48
CA ALA A 106 -4.74 7.89 12.38
C ALA A 106 -5.06 8.80 11.18
N GLU A 107 -5.42 10.05 11.45
CA GLU A 107 -5.76 11.06 10.46
C GLU A 107 -4.55 11.45 9.59
N GLU A 108 -3.32 11.38 10.11
CA GLU A 108 -2.11 11.79 9.37
C GLU A 108 -1.63 10.74 8.35
N VAL A 109 -2.06 9.48 8.48
CA VAL A 109 -1.56 8.38 7.65
C VAL A 109 -2.18 8.39 6.25
N ASN A 110 -3.44 8.84 6.12
CA ASN A 110 -4.20 8.80 4.87
C ASN A 110 -4.69 10.17 4.38
N SER A 111 -4.42 11.27 5.09
CA SER A 111 -4.85 12.63 4.68
C SER A 111 -3.96 13.28 3.61
N VAL A 112 -3.47 12.49 2.64
CA VAL A 112 -2.71 12.97 1.49
C VAL A 112 -3.40 12.60 0.18
#